data_AF-A0A6C0AM31-F1
#
_entry.id   AF-A0A6C0AM31-F1
#
_cell.length_a   1.000
_cell.length_b   1.000
_cell.length_c   1.000
_cell.angle_alpha   90.00
_cell.angle_beta   90.00
_cell.angle_gamma   90.00
#
_symmetry.space_group_name_H-M   'P 1'
#
loop_
_entity.id
_entity.type
_entity.pdbx_description
1 polymer ?
#
loop_
_entity_poly.entity_id
_entity_poly.type
_entity_poly.pdbx_seq_one_letter_code
_entity_poly.pdbx_strand_id
1 'polypeptide(L)'
;MRGNIGFVVTQYHTELLDFLFELVHTKYNIILYIEDDDYNNLTFLRRKFKFIQKSFLNYFIEDYQNEVCFKYINLSHLDLIVKNIKEYKLNNNKILFLVHTLEEMTLLKNSFSDFNYFIVSNQLKGDLMTPISNFPYIGLNDHHKMYNDLYEKLGPNKKINIIKIGWMNDIDSNIYDKILRLENVQLTIFTRRLTDDLEKLISKYKNIHVQYEKTTEYIYDYICSNNIKFVLHVPNSIGIWSGSISFALNNNLILLTNDEAISNYNIPNEYCLSYRLNGKDLQTELNSKYLIDTRDENILRLYRNKISMENLSVLEKKLQVNNNDNIYLELNNKKIDVNGHAYQDLFVLFANDFKKSGYFVEIGSAWPKHTNNTYILEKHFDWRGIMVEYDNNYLESYITERPNSIHVIKDATKIDYLELFKTNNVPETVDYLQIDLEVDNESTLKVIKLFDKYIFDKYKFAIITFEHDFYRGDFYDTRYISRQILHKRGYVLLFPDVGIGIDTNFSSFEDWWVHPDLVDDEFIKKHYNNTNSITCHQIIKKMF
;
A
#
# COMPACT_ATOMS: atom_id res chain seq x y z
N MET A 1 5.94 -2.50 10.42
CA MET A 1 5.23 -3.41 9.51
C MET A 1 4.13 -2.67 8.81
N ARG A 2 4.18 -2.64 7.47
CA ARG A 2 3.01 -2.33 6.65
C ARG A 2 1.91 -3.30 7.07
N GLY A 3 0.73 -2.81 7.47
CA GLY A 3 -0.40 -3.69 7.77
C GLY A 3 -0.77 -4.50 6.52
N ASN A 4 -1.34 -5.70 6.69
CA ASN A 4 -1.81 -6.49 5.56
C ASN A 4 -3.19 -5.99 5.13
N ILE A 5 -3.38 -5.83 3.83
CA ILE A 5 -4.69 -5.62 3.21
C ILE A 5 -5.02 -6.85 2.35
N GLY A 6 -6.23 -7.39 2.55
CA GLY A 6 -6.70 -8.55 1.83
C GLY A 6 -7.49 -8.15 0.60
N PHE A 7 -7.23 -8.80 -0.54
CA PHE A 7 -8.02 -8.67 -1.75
C PHE A 7 -8.72 -9.99 -2.02
N VAL A 8 -10.04 -10.00 -1.96
CA VAL A 8 -10.85 -11.21 -2.07
C VAL A 8 -11.44 -11.27 -3.46
N VAL A 9 -10.97 -12.22 -4.28
CA VAL A 9 -11.22 -12.24 -5.72
C VAL A 9 -11.59 -13.64 -6.19
N THR A 10 -12.67 -13.76 -6.96
CA THR A 10 -13.12 -15.02 -7.56
C THR A 10 -12.65 -15.17 -9.02
N GLN A 11 -12.40 -14.07 -9.72
CA GLN A 11 -11.87 -14.06 -11.09
C GLN A 11 -10.85 -12.92 -11.26
N TYR A 12 -9.80 -13.11 -12.06
CA TYR A 12 -8.78 -12.07 -12.23
C TYR A 12 -9.37 -10.78 -12.84
N HIS A 13 -9.41 -9.73 -12.02
CA HIS A 13 -9.66 -8.36 -12.43
C HIS A 13 -8.31 -7.63 -12.51
N THR A 14 -7.39 -8.12 -13.35
CA THR A 14 -5.97 -7.76 -13.34
C THR A 14 -5.72 -6.27 -13.30
N GLU A 15 -6.49 -5.48 -14.03
CA GLU A 15 -6.29 -4.04 -14.11
C GLU A 15 -6.87 -3.29 -12.91
N LEU A 16 -7.97 -3.78 -12.32
CA LEU A 16 -8.49 -3.23 -11.08
C LEU A 16 -7.58 -3.59 -9.91
N LEU A 17 -7.04 -4.81 -9.91
CA LEU A 17 -6.01 -5.23 -8.96
C LEU A 17 -4.76 -4.40 -9.13
N ASP A 18 -4.26 -4.20 -10.35
CA ASP A 18 -3.09 -3.37 -10.64
C ASP A 18 -3.29 -1.94 -10.12
N PHE A 19 -4.44 -1.32 -10.43
CA PHE A 19 -4.80 0.00 -9.92
C PHE A 19 -4.86 0.05 -8.39
N LEU A 20 -5.67 -0.81 -7.79
CA LEU A 20 -5.83 -0.83 -6.34
C LEU A 20 -4.50 -1.13 -5.64
N PHE A 21 -3.66 -1.99 -6.23
CA PHE A 21 -2.33 -2.30 -5.73
C PHE A 21 -1.42 -1.07 -5.81
N GLU A 22 -1.40 -0.32 -6.90
CA GLU A 22 -0.64 0.94 -6.94
C GLU A 22 -1.03 1.89 -5.81
N LEU A 23 -2.33 2.02 -5.53
CA LEU A 23 -2.81 2.90 -4.46
C LEU A 23 -2.36 2.46 -3.05
N VAL A 24 -2.19 1.15 -2.83
CA VAL A 24 -1.99 0.60 -1.48
C VAL A 24 -0.60 0.01 -1.23
N HIS A 25 0.13 -0.42 -2.26
CA HIS A 25 1.38 -1.19 -2.14
C HIS A 25 2.53 -0.44 -1.45
N THR A 26 2.50 0.89 -1.43
CA THR A 26 3.49 1.71 -0.71
C THR A 26 3.23 1.74 0.80
N LYS A 27 1.99 1.49 1.22
CA LYS A 27 1.51 1.60 2.61
C LYS A 27 1.20 0.25 3.26
N TYR A 28 0.83 -0.76 2.47
CA TYR A 28 0.32 -2.04 2.95
C TYR A 28 0.98 -3.23 2.25
N ASN A 29 1.06 -4.36 2.94
CA ASN A 29 1.37 -5.65 2.32
C ASN A 29 0.09 -6.21 1.71
N ILE A 30 0.19 -6.86 0.55
CA ILE A 30 -0.97 -7.30 -0.20
C ILE A 30 -1.09 -8.81 -0.08
N ILE A 31 -2.24 -9.28 0.40
CA ILE A 31 -2.64 -10.69 0.35
C ILE A 31 -3.78 -10.81 -0.65
N LEU A 32 -3.53 -11.51 -1.75
CA LEU A 32 -4.49 -11.79 -2.80
C LEU A 32 -5.10 -13.18 -2.58
N TYR A 33 -6.33 -13.22 -2.10
CA TYR A 33 -7.14 -14.42 -1.94
C TYR A 33 -7.85 -14.73 -3.25
N ILE A 34 -7.40 -15.78 -3.95
CA ILE A 34 -7.93 -16.14 -5.26
C ILE A 34 -7.77 -17.64 -5.53
N GLU A 35 -8.77 -18.24 -6.17
CA GLU A 35 -8.74 -19.63 -6.61
C GLU A 35 -7.86 -19.79 -7.87
N ASP A 36 -8.21 -19.09 -8.96
CA ASP A 36 -7.60 -19.26 -10.28
C ASP A 36 -6.79 -18.05 -10.76
N ASP A 37 -5.65 -18.28 -11.44
CA ASP A 37 -4.85 -17.24 -12.13
C ASP A 37 -4.94 -17.37 -13.65
N ASP A 38 -6.10 -16.99 -14.17
CA ASP A 38 -6.38 -16.93 -15.60
C ASP A 38 -5.35 -16.05 -16.32
N TYR A 39 -4.82 -16.51 -17.46
CA TYR A 39 -3.85 -15.78 -18.30
C TYR A 39 -2.48 -15.50 -17.63
N ASN A 40 -2.17 -16.12 -16.47
CA ASN A 40 -0.91 -15.95 -15.72
C ASN A 40 -0.65 -14.48 -15.31
N ASN A 41 -1.69 -13.82 -14.85
CA ASN A 41 -1.69 -12.40 -14.48
C ASN A 41 -0.93 -12.14 -13.18
N LEU A 42 -0.83 -13.10 -12.26
CA LEU A 42 -0.04 -12.90 -11.03
C LEU A 42 1.43 -12.67 -11.32
N THR A 43 2.00 -13.41 -12.28
CA THR A 43 3.40 -13.25 -12.70
C THR A 43 3.66 -11.82 -13.15
N PHE A 44 2.71 -11.22 -13.85
CA PHE A 44 2.77 -9.84 -14.30
C PHE A 44 2.69 -8.84 -13.14
N LEU A 45 1.68 -8.97 -12.26
CA LEU A 45 1.54 -8.10 -11.09
C LEU A 45 2.79 -8.16 -10.19
N ARG A 46 3.40 -9.34 -10.03
CA ARG A 46 4.64 -9.51 -9.25
C ARG A 46 5.87 -8.82 -9.84
N ARG A 47 5.92 -8.58 -11.17
CA ARG A 47 6.99 -7.78 -11.79
C ARG A 47 6.94 -6.33 -11.30
N LYS A 48 5.73 -5.81 -11.03
CA LYS A 48 5.47 -4.42 -10.62
C LYS A 48 5.41 -4.25 -9.10
N PHE A 49 4.78 -5.18 -8.41
CA PHE A 49 4.55 -5.12 -6.96
C PHE A 49 5.29 -6.26 -6.26
N LYS A 50 6.44 -5.95 -5.65
CA LYS A 50 7.36 -6.95 -5.06
C LYS A 50 6.78 -7.73 -3.86
N PHE A 51 5.71 -7.23 -3.22
CA PHE A 51 5.17 -7.78 -1.98
C PHE A 51 3.70 -8.22 -2.11
N ILE A 52 3.41 -9.11 -3.07
CA ILE A 52 2.10 -9.77 -3.21
C ILE A 52 2.22 -11.24 -2.77
N GLN A 53 1.53 -11.57 -1.68
CA GLN A 53 1.28 -12.95 -1.27
C GLN A 53 0.00 -13.45 -1.95
N LYS A 54 0.06 -14.61 -2.59
CA LYS A 54 -1.15 -15.33 -3.04
C LYS A 54 -1.59 -16.23 -1.89
N SER A 55 -2.89 -16.21 -1.57
CA SER A 55 -3.55 -17.20 -0.73
C SER A 55 -4.74 -17.79 -1.50
N PHE A 56 -5.18 -18.98 -1.12
CA PHE A 56 -6.39 -19.57 -1.68
C PHE A 56 -7.63 -18.92 -1.06
N LEU A 57 -8.72 -18.84 -1.82
CA LEU A 57 -9.92 -18.13 -1.38
C LEU A 57 -10.55 -18.78 -0.14
N ASN A 58 -10.40 -20.10 0.05
CA ASN A 58 -10.89 -20.80 1.23
C ASN A 58 -10.22 -20.36 2.55
N TYR A 59 -8.97 -19.89 2.53
CA TYR A 59 -8.29 -19.39 3.74
C TYR A 59 -8.74 -17.98 4.15
N PHE A 60 -9.48 -17.26 3.30
CA PHE A 60 -9.98 -15.92 3.61
C PHE A 60 -10.73 -15.87 4.94
N ILE A 61 -11.60 -16.84 5.23
CA ILE A 61 -12.44 -16.84 6.43
C ILE A 61 -11.59 -17.02 7.69
N GLU A 62 -10.65 -17.95 7.65
CA GLU A 62 -9.72 -18.22 8.75
C GLU A 62 -8.83 -17.00 9.02
N ASP A 63 -8.23 -16.43 7.97
CA ASP A 63 -7.39 -15.23 8.07
C ASP A 63 -8.20 -14.00 8.53
N TYR A 64 -9.49 -13.92 8.18
CA TYR A 64 -10.40 -12.90 8.68
C TYR A 64 -10.62 -13.00 10.18
N GLN A 65 -10.89 -14.22 10.67
CA GLN A 65 -11.12 -14.49 12.10
C GLN A 65 -9.85 -14.29 12.93
N ASN A 66 -8.69 -14.62 12.37
CA ASN A 66 -7.38 -14.43 12.99
C ASN A 66 -6.81 -13.01 12.83
N GLU A 67 -7.59 -12.07 12.30
CA GLU A 67 -7.22 -10.66 12.11
C GLU A 67 -5.94 -10.44 11.29
N VAL A 68 -5.67 -11.32 10.32
CA VAL A 68 -4.46 -11.26 9.47
C VAL A 68 -4.39 -9.97 8.66
N CYS A 69 -5.53 -9.46 8.18
CA CYS A 69 -5.64 -8.16 7.51
C CYS A 69 -6.54 -7.20 8.30
N PHE A 70 -6.16 -5.91 8.34
CA PHE A 70 -6.97 -4.88 9.00
C PHE A 70 -8.22 -4.50 8.17
N LYS A 71 -8.13 -4.64 6.85
CA LYS A 71 -9.21 -4.42 5.90
C LYS A 71 -9.14 -5.44 4.76
N TYR A 72 -10.30 -5.79 4.23
CA TYR A 72 -10.47 -6.64 3.06
C TYR A 72 -11.23 -5.86 1.98
N ILE A 73 -10.72 -5.85 0.76
CA ILE A 73 -11.41 -5.32 -0.41
C ILE A 73 -12.02 -6.49 -1.16
N ASN A 74 -13.36 -6.51 -1.25
CA ASN A 74 -14.07 -7.56 -1.97
C ASN A 74 -14.25 -7.17 -3.44
N LEU A 75 -13.63 -7.93 -4.34
CA LEU A 75 -13.84 -7.90 -5.79
C LEU A 75 -14.62 -9.13 -6.29
N SER A 76 -15.03 -10.02 -5.37
CA SER A 76 -15.75 -11.25 -5.69
C SER A 76 -17.26 -11.04 -5.74
N HIS A 77 -17.95 -12.03 -6.32
CA HIS A 77 -19.40 -12.18 -6.25
C HIS A 77 -19.95 -11.90 -4.84
N LEU A 78 -20.76 -10.83 -4.72
CA LEU A 78 -21.20 -10.28 -3.44
C LEU A 78 -22.11 -11.23 -2.67
N ASP A 79 -22.93 -12.01 -3.36
CA ASP A 79 -23.79 -13.06 -2.79
C ASP A 79 -23.00 -14.12 -2.03
N LEU A 80 -21.90 -14.61 -2.63
CA LEU A 80 -21.01 -15.58 -1.99
C LEU A 80 -20.39 -15.00 -0.71
N ILE A 81 -19.85 -13.79 -0.79
CA ILE A 81 -19.17 -13.15 0.35
C ILE A 81 -20.17 -12.79 1.45
N VAL A 82 -21.35 -12.26 1.10
CA VAL A 82 -22.42 -11.98 2.06
C VAL A 82 -22.86 -13.25 2.78
N LYS A 83 -23.01 -14.37 2.06
CA LYS A 83 -23.34 -15.66 2.65
C LYS A 83 -22.28 -16.08 3.66
N ASN A 84 -21.00 -16.03 3.29
CA ASN A 84 -19.90 -16.38 4.18
C ASN A 84 -19.85 -15.48 5.43
N ILE A 85 -20.03 -14.17 5.28
CA ILE A 85 -20.07 -13.24 6.42
C ILE A 85 -21.18 -13.62 7.40
N LYS A 86 -22.37 -13.96 6.90
CA LYS A 86 -23.51 -14.37 7.74
C LYS A 86 -23.28 -15.72 8.41
N GLU A 87 -22.80 -16.71 7.65
CA GLU A 87 -22.56 -18.07 8.12
C GLU A 87 -21.51 -18.12 9.25
N TYR A 88 -20.40 -17.39 9.06
CA TYR A 88 -19.30 -17.34 10.02
C TYR A 88 -19.36 -16.17 11.00
N LYS A 89 -20.48 -15.42 11.00
CA LYS A 89 -20.73 -14.24 11.86
C LYS A 89 -19.58 -13.21 11.83
N LEU A 90 -19.03 -12.97 10.66
CA LEU A 90 -17.93 -12.03 10.48
C LEU A 90 -18.45 -10.59 10.65
N ASN A 91 -17.67 -9.73 11.28
CA ASN A 91 -17.92 -8.29 11.26
C ASN A 91 -17.84 -7.82 9.79
N ASN A 92 -18.76 -7.02 9.28
CA ASN A 92 -18.67 -6.52 7.90
C ASN A 92 -17.93 -5.18 7.77
N ASN A 93 -17.62 -4.51 8.89
CA ASN A 93 -16.93 -3.21 8.88
C ASN A 93 -15.48 -3.29 8.39
N LYS A 94 -14.81 -4.44 8.49
CA LYS A 94 -13.48 -4.62 7.88
C LYS A 94 -13.54 -4.93 6.39
N ILE A 95 -14.73 -5.08 5.80
CA ILE A 95 -14.89 -5.35 4.37
C ILE A 95 -15.30 -4.07 3.65
N LEU A 96 -14.59 -3.76 2.57
CA LEU A 96 -14.93 -2.74 1.61
C LEU A 96 -15.51 -3.44 0.37
N PHE A 97 -16.79 -3.23 0.13
CA PHE A 97 -17.51 -3.86 -0.98
C PHE A 97 -17.44 -3.03 -2.25
N LEU A 98 -17.08 -3.66 -3.37
CA LEU A 98 -17.21 -3.06 -4.69
C LEU A 98 -18.59 -3.40 -5.26
N VAL A 99 -19.36 -2.36 -5.59
CA VAL A 99 -20.75 -2.48 -6.02
C VAL A 99 -20.87 -1.98 -7.45
N HIS A 100 -21.27 -2.88 -8.35
CA HIS A 100 -21.40 -2.65 -9.78
C HIS A 100 -22.84 -2.39 -10.20
N THR A 101 -23.82 -3.01 -9.51
CA THR A 101 -25.24 -2.97 -9.92
C THR A 101 -26.18 -2.59 -8.78
N LEU A 102 -27.41 -2.20 -9.13
CA LEU A 102 -28.47 -1.93 -8.16
C LEU A 102 -28.89 -3.21 -7.40
N GLU A 103 -28.81 -4.37 -8.04
CA GLU A 103 -29.13 -5.65 -7.42
C GLU A 103 -28.14 -5.97 -6.29
N GLU A 104 -26.85 -5.78 -6.54
CA GLU A 104 -25.78 -5.93 -5.55
C GLU A 104 -25.93 -4.94 -4.39
N MET A 105 -26.26 -3.67 -4.68
CA MET A 105 -26.54 -2.67 -3.65
C MET A 105 -27.76 -3.08 -2.80
N THR A 106 -28.82 -3.57 -3.43
CA THR A 106 -30.03 -4.06 -2.76
C THR A 106 -29.70 -5.25 -1.85
N LEU A 107 -28.90 -6.20 -2.34
CA LEU A 107 -28.45 -7.35 -1.58
C LEU A 107 -27.70 -6.94 -0.31
N LEU A 108 -26.77 -5.98 -0.40
CA LEU A 108 -26.01 -5.47 0.75
C LEU A 108 -26.92 -4.79 1.76
N LYS A 109 -27.82 -3.90 1.30
CA LYS A 109 -28.80 -3.20 2.17
C LYS A 109 -29.75 -4.15 2.90
N ASN A 110 -30.18 -5.21 2.23
CA ASN A 110 -31.03 -6.24 2.84
C ASN A 110 -30.24 -7.15 3.80
N SER A 111 -28.92 -7.17 3.69
CA SER A 111 -28.05 -8.07 4.44
C SER A 111 -27.41 -7.45 5.66
N PHE A 112 -27.15 -6.13 5.63
CA PHE A 112 -26.40 -5.42 6.66
C PHE A 112 -27.02 -4.06 6.97
N SER A 113 -26.99 -3.67 8.25
CA SER A 113 -27.46 -2.36 8.71
C SER A 113 -26.51 -1.21 8.38
N ASP A 114 -25.21 -1.48 8.32
CA ASP A 114 -24.15 -0.54 7.94
C ASP A 114 -23.05 -1.32 7.20
N PHE A 115 -22.37 -0.71 6.23
CA PHE A 115 -21.29 -1.34 5.45
C PHE A 115 -20.48 -0.31 4.65
N ASN A 116 -19.19 -0.59 4.43
CA ASN A 116 -18.34 0.24 3.58
C ASN A 116 -18.39 -0.23 2.13
N TYR A 117 -18.55 0.70 1.19
CA TYR A 117 -18.62 0.36 -0.23
C TYR A 117 -18.02 1.43 -1.14
N PHE A 118 -17.73 1.01 -2.37
CA PHE A 118 -17.50 1.86 -3.53
C PHE A 118 -18.45 1.46 -4.66
N ILE A 119 -18.95 2.45 -5.38
CA ILE A 119 -19.72 2.24 -6.59
C ILE A 119 -18.75 2.23 -7.76
N VAL A 120 -18.76 1.18 -8.58
CA VAL A 120 -17.82 1.05 -9.71
C VAL A 120 -18.38 1.58 -11.03
N SER A 121 -19.69 1.84 -11.09
CA SER A 121 -20.39 2.29 -12.30
C SER A 121 -21.20 3.56 -12.04
N ASN A 122 -21.32 4.44 -13.04
CA ASN A 122 -22.16 5.65 -12.92
C ASN A 122 -23.67 5.36 -12.82
N GLN A 123 -24.11 4.09 -12.85
CA GLN A 123 -25.51 3.72 -12.70
C GLN A 123 -26.06 4.03 -11.29
N LEU A 124 -25.19 4.18 -10.30
CA LEU A 124 -25.57 4.46 -8.92
C LEU A 124 -24.98 5.80 -8.46
N LYS A 125 -25.65 6.46 -7.52
CA LYS A 125 -25.15 7.67 -6.86
C LYS A 125 -24.45 7.29 -5.54
N GLY A 126 -23.25 7.83 -5.30
CA GLY A 126 -22.50 7.66 -4.06
C GLY A 126 -20.99 7.78 -4.29
N ASP A 127 -20.19 7.17 -3.40
CA ASP A 127 -18.73 7.14 -3.48
C ASP A 127 -18.29 6.32 -4.71
N LEU A 128 -18.11 6.99 -5.84
CA LEU A 128 -17.77 6.38 -7.12
C LEU A 128 -16.27 6.09 -7.19
N MET A 129 -15.92 4.86 -7.54
CA MET A 129 -14.58 4.43 -7.90
C MET A 129 -14.56 4.07 -9.39
N THR A 130 -13.86 4.89 -10.18
CA THR A 130 -13.73 4.64 -11.62
C THR A 130 -12.37 3.99 -11.87
N PRO A 131 -12.27 2.66 -12.06
CA PRO A 131 -10.98 2.01 -12.23
C PRO A 131 -10.19 2.63 -13.38
N ILE A 132 -8.92 2.90 -13.13
CA ILE A 132 -7.97 3.24 -14.17
C ILE A 132 -7.19 2.01 -14.51
N SER A 133 -7.02 1.82 -15.79
CA SER A 133 -6.08 0.85 -16.31
C SER A 133 -4.66 1.47 -16.19
N ASN A 134 -3.73 0.85 -15.46
CA ASN A 134 -2.33 1.32 -15.41
C ASN A 134 -1.35 0.37 -16.12
N PHE A 135 -1.26 0.49 -17.44
CA PHE A 135 -0.05 0.28 -18.25
C PHE A 135 0.03 1.38 -19.33
N PRO A 136 1.23 1.93 -19.64
CA PRO A 136 2.33 1.18 -20.23
C PRO A 136 3.72 1.46 -19.60
N TYR A 137 4.66 0.51 -19.70
CA TYR A 137 6.10 0.81 -19.59
C TYR A 137 6.90 0.05 -20.65
N ILE A 138 6.47 0.17 -21.90
CA ILE A 138 7.34 -0.16 -23.03
C ILE A 138 7.21 1.02 -23.98
N GLY A 139 8.30 1.76 -24.14
CA GLY A 139 8.34 2.90 -25.05
C GLY A 139 7.87 2.47 -26.42
N LEU A 140 7.08 3.31 -27.08
CA LEU A 140 6.79 3.16 -28.50
C LEU A 140 8.14 3.20 -29.26
N ASN A 141 8.74 2.04 -29.50
CA ASN A 141 9.97 1.96 -30.28
C ASN A 141 9.70 2.42 -31.73
N ASP A 142 10.73 2.86 -32.44
CA ASP A 142 10.67 3.32 -33.83
C ASP A 142 10.02 2.31 -34.81
N HIS A 143 9.96 1.03 -34.42
CA HIS A 143 9.21 -0.01 -35.13
C HIS A 143 7.73 0.34 -35.37
N HIS A 144 7.05 0.99 -34.42
CA HIS A 144 5.64 1.38 -34.59
C HIS A 144 5.44 2.54 -35.55
N LYS A 145 6.43 3.44 -35.68
CA LYS A 145 6.42 4.51 -36.68
C LYS A 145 6.57 3.93 -38.09
N MET A 146 7.47 2.94 -38.23
CA MET A 146 7.73 2.22 -39.49
C MET A 146 6.49 1.50 -40.06
N TYR A 147 5.66 0.87 -39.21
CA TYR A 147 4.43 0.19 -39.67
C TYR A 147 3.31 1.13 -40.10
N ASN A 148 3.32 2.38 -39.64
CA ASN A 148 2.36 3.41 -40.06
C ASN A 148 2.75 4.02 -41.43
N ASP A 149 4.04 4.26 -41.67
CA ASP A 149 4.54 4.76 -42.97
C ASP A 149 4.32 3.74 -44.11
N LEU A 150 4.37 2.45 -43.79
CA LEU A 150 3.99 1.35 -44.69
C LEU A 150 2.48 1.32 -44.99
N TYR A 151 1.64 1.89 -44.13
CA TYR A 151 0.18 1.87 -44.25
C TYR A 151 -0.38 3.03 -45.08
N GLU A 152 0.15 4.25 -44.92
CA GLU A 152 -0.18 5.38 -45.79
C GLU A 152 0.02 5.02 -47.28
N LYS A 153 0.91 4.07 -47.57
CA LYS A 153 1.17 3.54 -48.92
C LYS A 153 0.19 2.47 -49.43
N LEU A 154 -0.62 1.81 -48.58
CA LEU A 154 -1.40 0.62 -48.95
C LEU A 154 -2.94 0.82 -49.03
N GLY A 155 -3.49 1.90 -48.49
CA GLY A 155 -4.89 2.31 -48.70
C GLY A 155 -5.99 1.52 -47.94
N PRO A 156 -7.29 1.83 -48.19
CA PRO A 156 -8.47 1.35 -47.45
C PRO A 156 -8.85 -0.14 -47.64
N ASN A 157 -8.07 -0.91 -48.39
CA ASN A 157 -8.30 -2.35 -48.62
C ASN A 157 -7.61 -3.26 -47.58
N LYS A 158 -7.05 -2.70 -46.51
CA LYS A 158 -6.38 -3.48 -45.47
C LYS A 158 -7.40 -4.04 -44.47
N LYS A 159 -7.24 -5.33 -44.15
CA LYS A 159 -8.09 -6.06 -43.20
C LYS A 159 -8.00 -5.43 -41.80
N ILE A 160 -9.11 -4.94 -41.28
CA ILE A 160 -9.24 -4.45 -39.89
C ILE A 160 -9.37 -5.66 -38.98
N ASN A 161 -8.39 -5.89 -38.11
CA ASN A 161 -8.47 -6.93 -37.09
C ASN A 161 -9.02 -6.32 -35.79
N ILE A 162 -10.11 -6.89 -35.29
CA ILE A 162 -10.72 -6.59 -34.00
C ILE A 162 -10.43 -7.77 -33.08
N ILE A 163 -9.97 -7.50 -31.86
CA ILE A 163 -9.73 -8.57 -30.88
C ILE A 163 -10.84 -8.65 -29.85
N LYS A 164 -11.19 -9.85 -29.42
CA LYS A 164 -12.06 -10.11 -28.26
C LYS A 164 -11.29 -10.95 -27.26
N ILE A 165 -11.22 -10.50 -26.01
CA ILE A 165 -10.53 -11.19 -24.93
C ILE A 165 -11.57 -11.75 -23.95
N GLY A 166 -11.34 -12.97 -23.47
CA GLY A 166 -12.16 -13.60 -22.45
C GLY A 166 -13.35 -14.39 -23.01
N TRP A 167 -14.11 -14.94 -22.07
CA TRP A 167 -15.19 -15.90 -22.31
C TRP A 167 -16.25 -15.38 -23.28
N MET A 168 -16.86 -16.34 -23.99
CA MET A 168 -18.00 -16.12 -24.87
C MET A 168 -19.15 -17.02 -24.40
N ASN A 169 -19.86 -16.53 -23.39
CA ASN A 169 -21.09 -17.14 -22.86
C ASN A 169 -22.25 -16.24 -23.28
N ASP A 170 -23.41 -16.84 -23.54
CA ASP A 170 -24.64 -16.12 -23.92
C ASP A 170 -24.39 -15.11 -25.05
N ILE A 171 -23.79 -15.58 -26.15
CA ILE A 171 -23.45 -14.73 -27.30
C ILE A 171 -24.73 -13.98 -27.71
N ASP A 172 -24.73 -12.65 -27.57
CA ASP A 172 -25.69 -11.82 -28.30
C ASP A 172 -25.33 -11.96 -29.79
N SER A 173 -25.92 -12.98 -30.41
CA SER A 173 -25.60 -13.42 -31.76
C SER A 173 -25.71 -12.28 -32.77
N ASN A 174 -26.52 -11.26 -32.46
CA ASN A 174 -26.72 -10.10 -33.32
C ASN A 174 -25.49 -9.19 -33.38
N ILE A 175 -24.73 -9.05 -32.30
CA ILE A 175 -23.54 -8.18 -32.26
C ILE A 175 -22.41 -8.79 -33.10
N TYR A 176 -22.10 -10.06 -32.84
CA TYR A 176 -21.04 -10.77 -33.56
C TYR A 176 -21.39 -10.97 -35.04
N ASP A 177 -22.64 -11.32 -35.37
CA ASP A 177 -23.13 -11.41 -36.74
C ASP A 177 -23.01 -10.05 -37.47
N LYS A 178 -23.34 -8.94 -36.81
CA LYS A 178 -23.17 -7.59 -37.37
C LYS A 178 -21.70 -7.30 -37.70
N ILE A 179 -20.79 -7.53 -36.74
CA ILE A 179 -19.35 -7.25 -36.90
C ILE A 179 -18.73 -8.12 -38.00
N LEU A 180 -19.08 -9.41 -38.05
CA LEU A 180 -18.49 -10.35 -38.99
C LEU A 180 -18.99 -10.20 -40.43
N ARG A 181 -20.11 -9.50 -40.64
CA ARG A 181 -20.62 -9.11 -41.97
C ARG A 181 -19.98 -7.83 -42.52
N LEU A 182 -19.22 -7.09 -41.72
CA LEU A 182 -18.53 -5.88 -42.17
C LEU A 182 -17.44 -6.24 -43.18
N GLU A 183 -17.22 -5.34 -44.13
CA GLU A 183 -16.22 -5.52 -45.18
C GLU A 183 -14.82 -5.39 -44.59
N ASN A 184 -13.92 -6.28 -45.01
CA ASN A 184 -12.52 -6.31 -44.60
C ASN A 184 -12.30 -6.43 -43.08
N VAL A 185 -13.25 -6.97 -42.30
CA VAL A 185 -13.08 -7.19 -40.86
C VAL A 185 -12.68 -8.64 -40.55
N GLN A 186 -11.68 -8.80 -39.67
CA GLN A 186 -11.36 -10.06 -38.98
C GLN A 186 -11.69 -9.91 -37.50
N LEU A 187 -12.25 -10.97 -36.90
CA LEU A 187 -12.37 -11.07 -35.45
C LEU A 187 -11.37 -12.10 -34.94
N THR A 188 -10.48 -11.70 -34.04
CA THR A 188 -9.55 -12.61 -33.36
C THR A 188 -9.96 -12.75 -31.89
N ILE A 189 -10.27 -13.98 -31.47
CA ILE A 189 -10.81 -14.28 -30.14
C ILE A 189 -9.73 -14.98 -29.31
N PHE A 190 -9.38 -14.40 -28.17
CA PHE A 190 -8.54 -15.00 -27.15
C PHE A 190 -9.42 -15.55 -26.03
N THR A 191 -9.44 -16.88 -25.89
CA THR A 191 -10.30 -17.58 -24.91
C THR A 191 -9.55 -18.77 -24.29
N ARG A 192 -9.97 -19.23 -23.11
CA ARG A 192 -9.41 -20.45 -22.50
C ARG A 192 -10.02 -21.72 -23.08
N ARG A 193 -11.31 -21.67 -23.40
CA ARG A 193 -12.05 -22.83 -23.91
C ARG A 193 -12.93 -22.47 -25.08
N LEU A 194 -13.23 -23.49 -25.88
CA LEU A 194 -14.24 -23.46 -26.92
C LEU A 194 -15.61 -23.69 -26.28
N THR A 195 -16.58 -22.83 -26.60
CA THR A 195 -17.98 -22.96 -26.17
C THR A 195 -18.84 -23.35 -27.38
N ASP A 196 -19.96 -24.02 -27.15
CA ASP A 196 -20.88 -24.44 -28.22
C ASP A 196 -21.30 -23.27 -29.12
N ASP A 197 -21.50 -22.09 -28.54
CA ASP A 197 -21.88 -20.89 -29.29
C ASP A 197 -20.72 -20.34 -30.13
N LEU A 198 -19.48 -20.45 -29.63
CA LEU A 198 -18.29 -20.10 -30.41
C LEU A 198 -18.07 -21.10 -31.57
N GLU A 199 -18.32 -22.40 -31.37
CA GLU A 199 -18.27 -23.40 -32.45
C GLU A 199 -19.27 -23.08 -33.56
N LYS A 200 -20.52 -22.77 -33.20
CA LYS A 200 -21.54 -22.33 -34.15
C LYS A 200 -21.07 -21.10 -34.94
N LEU A 201 -20.49 -20.13 -34.27
CA LEU A 201 -20.01 -18.90 -34.90
C LEU A 201 -18.85 -19.16 -35.89
N ILE A 202 -17.87 -20.00 -35.50
CA ILE A 202 -16.76 -20.42 -36.37
C ILE A 202 -17.26 -21.20 -37.59
N SER A 203 -18.26 -22.06 -37.42
CA SER A 203 -18.84 -22.82 -38.54
C SER A 203 -19.52 -21.93 -39.58
N LYS A 204 -20.04 -20.77 -39.13
CA LYS A 204 -20.79 -19.82 -39.95
C LYS A 204 -19.89 -18.81 -40.67
N TYR A 205 -18.74 -18.44 -40.09
CA TYR A 205 -17.90 -17.34 -40.57
C TYR A 205 -16.43 -17.74 -40.72
N LYS A 206 -15.85 -17.47 -41.90
CA LYS A 206 -14.44 -17.77 -42.21
C LYS A 206 -13.45 -16.70 -41.74
N ASN A 207 -13.94 -15.53 -41.33
CA ASN A 207 -13.15 -14.38 -40.87
C ASN A 207 -13.00 -14.33 -39.34
N ILE A 208 -13.11 -15.48 -38.67
CA ILE A 208 -12.84 -15.63 -37.23
C ILE A 208 -11.54 -16.40 -37.05
N HIS A 209 -10.68 -15.90 -36.17
CA HIS A 209 -9.51 -16.61 -35.68
C HIS A 209 -9.61 -16.81 -34.18
N VAL A 210 -9.27 -18.00 -33.66
CA VAL A 210 -9.33 -18.30 -32.23
C VAL A 210 -7.96 -18.71 -31.72
N GLN A 211 -7.57 -18.15 -30.58
CA GLN A 211 -6.33 -18.42 -29.89
C GLN A 211 -6.63 -18.87 -28.46
N TYR A 212 -6.14 -20.06 -28.13
CA TYR A 212 -6.41 -20.69 -26.85
C TYR A 212 -5.30 -20.44 -25.83
N GLU A 213 -5.72 -20.19 -24.58
CA GLU A 213 -4.85 -20.21 -23.39
C GLU A 213 -3.59 -19.34 -23.52
N LYS A 214 -3.70 -18.21 -24.21
CA LYS A 214 -2.59 -17.26 -24.38
C LYS A 214 -2.41 -16.43 -23.14
N THR A 215 -1.18 -16.03 -22.83
CA THR A 215 -0.90 -15.10 -21.73
C THR A 215 -1.22 -13.67 -22.16
N THR A 216 -1.44 -12.78 -21.19
CA THR A 216 -1.62 -11.33 -21.45
C THR A 216 -0.45 -10.73 -22.25
N GLU A 217 0.78 -11.18 -21.95
CA GLU A 217 2.02 -10.82 -22.67
C GLU A 217 1.96 -11.23 -24.14
N TYR A 218 1.53 -12.46 -24.45
CA TYR A 218 1.37 -12.90 -25.83
C TYR A 218 0.32 -12.08 -26.58
N ILE A 219 -0.81 -11.77 -25.93
CA ILE A 219 -1.89 -10.99 -26.54
C ILE A 219 -1.38 -9.58 -26.88
N TYR A 220 -0.59 -8.98 -25.99
CA TYR A 220 0.08 -7.70 -26.23
C TYR A 220 1.04 -7.75 -27.42
N ASP A 221 1.96 -8.72 -27.44
CA ASP A 221 2.92 -8.89 -28.55
C ASP A 221 2.19 -9.11 -29.89
N TYR A 222 1.08 -9.84 -29.87
CA TYR A 222 0.22 -10.06 -31.03
C TYR A 222 -0.39 -8.74 -31.52
N ILE A 223 -0.90 -7.88 -30.63
CA ILE A 223 -1.44 -6.56 -30.97
C ILE A 223 -0.37 -5.69 -31.63
N CYS A 224 0.81 -5.60 -31.01
CA CYS A 224 1.94 -4.82 -31.50
C CYS A 224 2.41 -5.31 -32.87
N SER A 225 2.57 -6.63 -33.03
CA SER A 225 3.07 -7.24 -34.27
C SER A 225 2.08 -7.14 -35.42
N ASN A 226 0.78 -7.07 -35.13
CA ASN A 226 -0.28 -7.00 -36.14
C ASN A 226 -0.89 -5.60 -36.29
N ASN A 227 -0.37 -4.59 -35.59
CA ASN A 227 -0.90 -3.21 -35.55
C ASN A 227 -2.42 -3.17 -35.29
N ILE A 228 -2.87 -3.91 -34.29
CA ILE A 228 -4.29 -3.98 -33.93
C ILE A 228 -4.71 -2.68 -33.25
N LYS A 229 -5.89 -2.16 -33.63
CA LYS A 229 -6.42 -0.89 -33.11
C LYS A 229 -7.69 -1.05 -32.30
N PHE A 230 -8.41 -2.15 -32.43
CA PHE A 230 -9.75 -2.29 -31.88
C PHE A 230 -9.86 -3.49 -30.94
N VAL A 231 -10.48 -3.26 -29.79
CA VAL A 231 -10.92 -4.30 -28.86
C VAL A 231 -12.44 -4.31 -28.82
N LEU A 232 -13.04 -5.46 -29.04
CA LEU A 232 -14.47 -5.69 -28.84
C LEU A 232 -14.74 -6.05 -27.38
N HIS A 233 -15.57 -5.25 -26.75
CA HIS A 233 -16.17 -5.53 -25.46
C HIS A 233 -17.67 -5.72 -25.61
N VAL A 234 -18.16 -6.92 -25.30
CA VAL A 234 -19.59 -7.22 -25.21
C VAL A 234 -19.89 -7.47 -23.73
N PRO A 235 -20.60 -6.56 -23.04
CA PRO A 235 -20.96 -6.75 -21.65
C PRO A 235 -21.93 -7.92 -21.52
N ASN A 236 -21.76 -8.72 -20.47
CA ASN A 236 -22.68 -9.81 -20.13
C ASN A 236 -23.75 -9.31 -19.14
N SER A 237 -24.84 -10.06 -18.98
CA SER A 237 -26.01 -9.70 -18.16
C SER A 237 -25.71 -9.40 -16.68
N ILE A 238 -24.55 -9.82 -16.16
CA ILE A 238 -24.18 -9.70 -14.73
C ILE A 238 -23.21 -8.53 -14.48
N GLY A 239 -22.70 -7.85 -15.51
CA GLY A 239 -21.82 -6.70 -15.28
C GLY A 239 -21.29 -6.04 -16.54
N ILE A 240 -21.13 -4.72 -16.44
CA ILE A 240 -20.56 -3.85 -17.49
C ILE A 240 -19.01 -3.88 -17.46
N TRP A 241 -18.44 -4.51 -16.43
CA TRP A 241 -16.99 -4.52 -16.19
C TRP A 241 -16.33 -5.71 -16.87
N SER A 242 -15.34 -5.42 -17.72
CA SER A 242 -14.51 -6.44 -18.35
C SER A 242 -13.07 -5.94 -18.38
N GLY A 243 -12.12 -6.84 -18.13
CA GLY A 243 -10.70 -6.59 -18.40
C GLY A 243 -10.49 -6.04 -19.82
N SER A 244 -11.36 -6.36 -20.78
CA SER A 244 -11.31 -5.82 -22.15
C SER A 244 -11.38 -4.28 -22.24
N ILE A 245 -12.19 -3.60 -21.41
CA ILE A 245 -12.31 -2.14 -21.42
C ILE A 245 -10.98 -1.52 -20.96
N SER A 246 -10.50 -2.01 -19.83
CA SER A 246 -9.28 -1.57 -19.20
C SER A 246 -8.05 -1.87 -20.08
N PHE A 247 -8.01 -3.07 -20.64
CA PHE A 247 -7.00 -3.51 -21.60
C PHE A 247 -6.99 -2.62 -22.85
N ALA A 248 -8.14 -2.20 -23.36
CA ALA A 248 -8.22 -1.28 -24.49
C ALA A 248 -7.60 0.07 -24.14
N LEU A 249 -8.01 0.67 -23.02
CA LEU A 249 -7.49 1.96 -22.57
C LEU A 249 -5.99 1.91 -22.32
N ASN A 250 -5.47 0.86 -21.67
CA ASN A 250 -4.05 0.65 -21.38
C ASN A 250 -3.16 0.59 -22.63
N ASN A 251 -3.68 -0.06 -23.67
CA ASN A 251 -2.91 -0.31 -24.88
C ASN A 251 -3.22 0.72 -25.99
N ASN A 252 -3.86 1.83 -25.62
CA ASN A 252 -4.29 2.91 -26.52
C ASN A 252 -5.12 2.38 -27.72
N LEU A 253 -5.93 1.36 -27.45
CA LEU A 253 -6.85 0.75 -28.41
C LEU A 253 -8.22 1.43 -28.32
N ILE A 254 -8.92 1.42 -29.44
CA ILE A 254 -10.29 1.89 -29.52
C ILE A 254 -11.21 0.78 -29.03
N LEU A 255 -11.96 1.08 -27.98
CA LEU A 255 -12.93 0.18 -27.40
C LEU A 255 -14.24 0.17 -28.21
N LEU A 256 -14.53 -0.93 -28.87
CA LEU A 256 -15.82 -1.18 -29.50
C LEU A 256 -16.78 -1.79 -28.47
N THR A 257 -17.77 -1.02 -28.00
CA THR A 257 -18.69 -1.41 -26.91
C THR A 257 -20.10 -0.83 -27.11
N ASN A 258 -21.03 -0.98 -26.15
CA ASN A 258 -22.32 -0.29 -26.16
C ASN A 258 -22.25 1.12 -25.54
N ASP A 259 -23.26 1.95 -25.83
CA ASP A 259 -23.38 3.32 -25.29
C ASP A 259 -23.38 3.36 -23.76
N GLU A 260 -23.97 2.34 -23.13
CA GLU A 260 -24.05 2.23 -21.68
C GLU A 260 -22.66 2.11 -21.04
N ALA A 261 -21.78 1.25 -21.57
CA ALA A 261 -20.40 1.16 -21.07
C ALA A 261 -19.63 2.46 -21.30
N ILE A 262 -19.80 3.10 -22.47
CA ILE A 262 -19.14 4.39 -22.77
C ILE A 262 -19.52 5.45 -21.73
N SER A 263 -20.82 5.59 -21.46
CA SER A 263 -21.34 6.55 -20.48
C SER A 263 -20.93 6.20 -19.05
N ASN A 264 -21.00 4.91 -18.69
CA ASN A 264 -20.70 4.46 -17.33
C ASN A 264 -19.23 4.60 -16.96
N TYR A 265 -18.32 4.51 -17.92
CA TYR A 265 -16.88 4.72 -17.70
C TYR A 265 -16.39 6.10 -18.15
N ASN A 266 -17.29 6.97 -18.62
CA ASN A 266 -16.96 8.30 -19.12
C ASN A 266 -15.78 8.26 -20.12
N ILE A 267 -15.81 7.28 -21.03
CA ILE A 267 -14.72 7.04 -21.98
C ILE A 267 -14.71 8.16 -23.01
N PRO A 268 -13.58 8.83 -23.26
CA PRO A 268 -13.54 9.88 -24.26
C PRO A 268 -13.88 9.33 -25.65
N ASN A 269 -14.61 10.11 -26.44
CA ASN A 269 -15.14 9.69 -27.74
C ASN A 269 -14.06 9.22 -28.73
N GLU A 270 -12.82 9.69 -28.57
CA GLU A 270 -11.67 9.30 -29.38
C GLU A 270 -11.29 7.83 -29.16
N TYR A 271 -11.51 7.31 -27.95
CA TYR A 271 -11.07 5.98 -27.49
C TYR A 271 -12.18 4.93 -27.47
N CYS A 272 -13.38 5.27 -27.91
CA CYS A 272 -14.48 4.33 -28.00
C CYS A 272 -15.25 4.43 -29.32
N LEU A 273 -15.95 3.35 -29.64
CA LEU A 273 -16.89 3.27 -30.74
C LEU A 273 -18.09 2.45 -30.28
N SER A 274 -19.29 2.93 -30.56
CA SER A 274 -20.51 2.18 -30.23
C SER A 274 -20.84 1.18 -31.34
N TYR A 275 -21.00 -0.10 -31.01
CA TYR A 275 -21.54 -1.08 -31.96
C TYR A 275 -23.06 -0.99 -32.13
N ARG A 276 -23.74 -0.08 -31.40
CA ARG A 276 -25.19 0.17 -31.59
C ARG A 276 -25.49 0.94 -32.88
N LEU A 277 -24.47 1.53 -33.49
CA LEU A 277 -24.55 2.04 -34.87
C LEU A 277 -25.07 0.96 -35.82
N ASN A 278 -25.73 1.39 -36.89
CA ASN A 278 -26.08 0.49 -37.99
C ASN A 278 -24.81 0.04 -38.74
N GLY A 279 -24.89 -1.02 -39.55
CA GLY A 279 -23.70 -1.63 -40.17
C GLY A 279 -22.90 -0.66 -41.06
N LYS A 280 -23.57 0.26 -41.77
CA LYS A 280 -22.91 1.22 -42.66
C LYS A 280 -22.16 2.30 -41.87
N ASP A 281 -22.79 2.83 -40.83
CA ASP A 281 -22.18 3.85 -39.98
C ASP A 281 -21.04 3.25 -39.16
N LEU A 282 -21.22 2.02 -38.66
CA LEU A 282 -20.17 1.28 -37.96
C LEU A 282 -18.94 1.03 -38.86
N GLN A 283 -19.15 0.63 -40.12
CA GLN A 283 -18.06 0.48 -41.09
C GLN A 283 -17.32 1.81 -41.32
N THR A 284 -18.07 2.89 -41.47
CA THR A 284 -17.52 4.23 -41.73
C THR A 284 -16.67 4.70 -40.55
N GLU A 285 -17.16 4.54 -39.33
CA GLU A 285 -16.45 4.88 -38.11
C GLU A 285 -15.22 4.00 -37.86
N LEU A 286 -15.31 2.68 -38.12
CA LEU A 286 -14.15 1.79 -38.03
C LEU A 286 -13.04 2.24 -39.00
N ASN A 287 -13.39 2.52 -40.25
CA ASN A 287 -12.42 3.00 -41.24
C ASN A 287 -11.83 4.35 -40.84
N SER A 288 -12.66 5.28 -40.37
CA SER A 288 -12.24 6.61 -39.91
C SER A 288 -11.28 6.51 -38.72
N LYS A 289 -11.69 5.81 -37.65
CA LYS A 289 -10.89 5.68 -36.43
C LYS A 289 -9.65 4.82 -36.58
N TYR A 290 -9.63 3.88 -37.53
CA TYR A 290 -8.40 3.14 -37.87
C TYR A 290 -7.30 4.08 -38.41
N LEU A 291 -7.68 5.21 -39.03
CA LEU A 291 -6.77 6.25 -39.52
C LEU A 291 -6.39 7.27 -38.44
N ILE A 292 -7.12 7.33 -37.33
CA ILE A 292 -6.83 8.24 -36.23
C ILE A 292 -5.64 7.71 -35.45
N ASP A 293 -4.65 8.58 -35.27
CA ASP A 293 -3.62 8.35 -34.28
C ASP A 293 -4.16 8.61 -32.88
N THR A 294 -4.62 7.57 -32.20
CA THR A 294 -5.12 7.64 -30.81
C THR A 294 -4.02 7.87 -29.77
N ARG A 295 -2.80 8.27 -30.17
CA ARG A 295 -1.62 8.40 -29.28
C ARG A 295 -1.36 9.81 -28.79
N ASP A 296 -2.39 10.63 -28.53
CA ASP A 296 -2.17 11.77 -27.61
C ASP A 296 -2.04 11.22 -26.19
N GLU A 297 -0.85 10.68 -25.91
CA GLU A 297 -0.48 10.16 -24.61
C GLU A 297 -0.62 11.23 -23.53
N ASN A 298 -0.53 12.52 -23.88
CA ASN A 298 -0.71 13.59 -22.90
C ASN A 298 -2.17 13.70 -22.47
N ILE A 299 -3.13 13.63 -23.40
CA ILE A 299 -4.57 13.64 -23.08
C ILE A 299 -4.95 12.42 -22.24
N LEU A 300 -4.53 11.20 -22.66
CA LEU A 300 -4.79 9.99 -21.90
C LEU A 300 -4.14 10.02 -20.52
N ARG A 301 -2.90 10.49 -20.42
CA ARG A 301 -2.19 10.60 -19.14
C ARG A 301 -2.85 11.60 -18.21
N LEU A 302 -3.28 12.75 -18.72
CA LEU A 302 -4.04 13.74 -17.94
C LEU A 302 -5.36 13.15 -17.43
N TYR A 303 -6.10 12.45 -18.28
CA TYR A 303 -7.35 11.79 -17.93
C TYR A 303 -7.15 10.70 -16.87
N ARG A 304 -6.16 9.81 -17.05
CA ARG A 304 -5.80 8.76 -16.09
C ARG A 304 -5.33 9.35 -14.75
N ASN A 305 -4.49 10.39 -14.77
CA ASN A 305 -4.02 11.04 -13.55
C ASN A 305 -5.18 11.66 -12.75
N LYS A 306 -6.11 12.32 -13.43
CA LYS A 306 -7.27 12.95 -12.79
C LYS A 306 -8.13 11.91 -12.07
N ILE A 307 -8.49 10.82 -12.76
CA ILE A 307 -9.29 9.76 -12.16
C ILE A 307 -8.53 9.09 -10.99
N SER A 308 -7.19 9.02 -11.06
CA SER A 308 -6.37 8.30 -10.07
C SER A 308 -6.37 9.06 -8.76
N MET A 309 -6.17 10.36 -8.84
CA MET A 309 -6.19 11.26 -7.71
C MET A 309 -7.58 11.35 -7.05
N GLU A 310 -8.64 11.40 -7.86
CA GLU A 310 -10.02 11.38 -7.36
C GLU A 310 -10.27 10.10 -6.56
N ASN A 311 -9.98 8.93 -7.14
CA ASN A 311 -10.14 7.63 -6.46
C ASN A 311 -9.27 7.48 -5.22
N LEU A 312 -8.00 7.90 -5.28
CA LEU A 312 -7.06 7.84 -4.15
C LEU A 312 -7.66 8.58 -2.95
N SER A 313 -8.17 9.79 -3.16
CA SER A 313 -8.68 10.62 -2.07
C SER A 313 -9.90 10.01 -1.36
N VAL A 314 -10.76 9.30 -2.09
CA VAL A 314 -11.95 8.66 -1.51
C VAL A 314 -11.56 7.32 -0.88
N LEU A 315 -10.72 6.52 -1.54
CA LEU A 315 -10.22 5.24 -1.04
C LEU A 315 -9.43 5.41 0.26
N GLU A 316 -8.55 6.40 0.34
CA GLU A 316 -7.80 6.69 1.57
C GLU A 316 -8.71 6.98 2.75
N LYS A 317 -9.82 7.71 2.57
CA LYS A 317 -10.80 7.96 3.65
C LYS A 317 -11.45 6.69 4.16
N LYS A 318 -11.76 5.73 3.27
CA LYS A 318 -12.44 4.46 3.64
C LYS A 318 -11.48 3.39 4.17
N LEU A 319 -10.20 3.49 3.81
CA LEU A 319 -9.14 2.60 4.28
C LEU A 319 -8.43 3.10 5.53
N GLN A 320 -8.68 4.33 5.98
CA GLN A 320 -8.19 4.80 7.27
C GLN A 320 -8.76 3.93 8.40
N VAL A 321 -7.88 3.53 9.32
CA VAL A 321 -8.28 3.05 10.63
C VAL A 321 -9.00 4.21 11.31
N ASN A 322 -10.20 3.99 11.85
CA ASN A 322 -10.94 5.00 12.61
C ASN A 322 -10.03 5.55 13.70
N ASN A 323 -9.42 6.70 13.42
CA ASN A 323 -8.53 7.40 14.34
C ASN A 323 -9.36 8.45 15.05
N ASN A 324 -10.26 8.02 15.93
CA ASN A 324 -10.44 8.83 17.12
C ASN A 324 -9.19 8.58 17.97
N ASP A 325 -8.45 9.65 18.26
CA ASP A 325 -8.07 10.01 19.63
C ASP A 325 -6.82 10.88 19.63
N ASN A 326 -6.93 12.02 20.30
CA ASN A 326 -5.78 12.62 20.95
C ASN A 326 -5.27 11.59 21.96
N ILE A 327 -4.04 11.10 21.79
CA ILE A 327 -3.43 10.17 22.75
C ILE A 327 -3.10 10.97 24.02
N TYR A 328 -3.66 10.56 25.14
CA TYR A 328 -3.28 11.02 26.47
C TYR A 328 -3.20 9.84 27.41
N LEU A 329 -2.29 9.89 28.37
CA LEU A 329 -2.26 8.92 29.46
C LEU A 329 -3.29 9.35 30.50
N GLU A 330 -4.24 8.47 30.83
CA GLU A 330 -5.11 8.66 31.99
C GLU A 330 -4.62 7.79 33.14
N LEU A 331 -4.11 8.43 34.19
CA LEU A 331 -3.66 7.77 35.41
C LEU A 331 -4.45 8.34 36.59
N ASN A 332 -5.11 7.47 37.37
CA ASN A 332 -5.94 7.86 38.52
C ASN A 332 -7.01 8.91 38.17
N ASN A 333 -7.71 8.76 37.03
CA ASN A 333 -8.71 9.70 36.51
C ASN A 333 -8.17 11.12 36.26
N LYS A 334 -6.86 11.24 36.01
CA LYS A 334 -6.22 12.48 35.59
C LYS A 334 -5.49 12.26 34.28
N LYS A 335 -5.73 13.19 33.36
CA LYS A 335 -4.99 13.29 32.12
C LYS A 335 -3.57 13.78 32.42
N ILE A 336 -2.60 13.02 31.94
CA ILE A 336 -1.17 13.37 31.94
C ILE A 336 -0.79 13.71 30.51
N ASP A 337 -0.21 14.89 30.35
CA ASP A 337 0.35 15.32 29.08
C ASP A 337 1.64 14.54 28.83
N VAL A 338 1.78 14.04 27.61
CA VAL A 338 2.96 13.32 27.15
C VAL A 338 3.98 14.35 26.71
N ASN A 339 5.22 14.21 27.15
CA ASN A 339 6.25 15.25 26.97
C ASN A 339 7.31 14.87 25.95
N GLY A 340 7.47 13.58 25.63
CA GLY A 340 8.39 13.12 24.60
C GLY A 340 7.98 13.60 23.22
N HIS A 341 8.92 14.17 22.46
CA HIS A 341 8.66 14.75 21.15
C HIS A 341 8.16 13.71 20.13
N ALA A 342 8.63 12.46 20.26
CA ALA A 342 8.23 11.33 19.44
C ALA A 342 7.68 10.17 20.28
N TYR A 343 7.05 10.48 21.42
CA TYR A 343 6.45 9.48 22.33
C TYR A 343 7.43 8.43 22.88
N GLN A 344 8.72 8.73 22.96
CA GLN A 344 9.72 7.81 23.55
C GLN A 344 9.36 7.45 24.99
N ASP A 345 8.86 8.43 25.74
CA ASP A 345 8.37 8.27 27.11
C ASP A 345 7.27 7.20 27.22
N LEU A 346 6.31 7.18 26.28
CA LEU A 346 5.29 6.12 26.22
C LEU A 346 5.89 4.77 25.87
N PHE A 347 6.79 4.70 24.89
CA PHE A 347 7.45 3.44 24.54
C PHE A 347 8.16 2.84 25.74
N VAL A 348 8.92 3.66 26.49
CA VAL A 348 9.64 3.22 27.68
C VAL A 348 8.69 2.68 28.75
N LEU A 349 7.53 3.32 28.94
CA LEU A 349 6.50 2.86 29.86
C LEU A 349 5.88 1.53 29.42
N PHE A 350 5.49 1.39 28.16
CA PHE A 350 4.88 0.16 27.65
C PHE A 350 5.85 -1.03 27.71
N ALA A 351 7.09 -0.83 27.27
CA ALA A 351 8.10 -1.89 27.25
C ALA A 351 8.56 -2.31 28.65
N ASN A 352 8.40 -1.44 29.66
CA ASN A 352 8.66 -1.79 31.07
C ASN A 352 7.38 -2.07 31.87
N ASP A 353 6.23 -2.31 31.23
CA ASP A 353 4.96 -2.56 31.92
C ASP A 353 4.63 -1.53 33.01
N PHE A 354 4.79 -0.25 32.68
CA PHE A 354 4.55 0.89 33.57
C PHE A 354 5.31 0.83 34.89
N LYS A 355 6.51 0.22 34.88
CA LYS A 355 7.40 0.10 36.03
C LYS A 355 7.53 1.43 36.78
N LYS A 356 7.54 1.34 38.10
CA LYS A 356 7.84 2.46 39.01
C LYS A 356 9.24 2.34 39.56
N SER A 357 9.81 3.47 39.95
CA SER A 357 11.14 3.56 40.58
C SER A 357 12.25 2.97 39.71
N GLY A 358 12.16 3.16 38.39
CA GLY A 358 13.20 2.77 37.44
C GLY A 358 14.39 3.72 37.41
N TYR A 359 15.42 3.34 36.66
CA TYR A 359 16.63 4.14 36.46
C TYR A 359 16.86 4.48 34.99
N PHE A 360 17.06 5.76 34.67
CA PHE A 360 17.39 6.20 33.31
C PHE A 360 18.78 6.85 33.21
N VAL A 361 19.36 6.81 32.01
CA VAL A 361 20.53 7.61 31.62
C VAL A 361 20.14 8.38 30.36
N GLU A 362 20.09 9.71 30.47
CA GLU A 362 19.67 10.62 29.41
C GLU A 362 20.89 11.39 28.91
N ILE A 363 21.37 11.07 27.70
CA ILE A 363 22.49 11.78 27.06
C ILE A 363 21.94 12.74 26.01
N GLY A 364 22.16 14.03 26.24
CA GLY A 364 21.53 15.14 25.51
C GLY A 364 20.15 15.45 26.09
N SER A 365 20.15 16.04 27.29
CA SER A 365 18.92 16.23 28.06
C SER A 365 18.13 17.49 27.66
N ALA A 366 18.79 18.50 27.08
CA ALA A 366 18.18 19.75 26.61
C ALA A 366 17.20 20.36 27.64
N TRP A 367 15.96 20.68 27.26
CA TRP A 367 14.99 21.27 28.20
C TRP A 367 14.55 20.25 29.28
N PRO A 368 14.45 20.64 30.57
CA PRO A 368 14.12 19.70 31.67
C PRO A 368 12.74 19.06 31.59
N LYS A 369 11.79 19.71 30.90
CA LYS A 369 10.38 19.33 30.89
C LYS A 369 9.80 19.22 29.50
N HIS A 370 10.00 20.25 28.68
CA HIS A 370 9.44 20.31 27.33
C HIS A 370 10.25 19.41 26.41
N THR A 371 9.57 18.64 25.55
CA THR A 371 10.23 17.73 24.59
C THR A 371 11.28 16.85 25.27
N ASN A 372 10.94 16.32 26.46
CA ASN A 372 11.86 15.56 27.29
C ASN A 372 11.28 14.17 27.56
N ASN A 373 12.07 13.14 27.24
CA ASN A 373 11.62 11.75 27.20
C ASN A 373 11.62 11.07 28.58
N THR A 374 12.21 11.72 29.59
CA THR A 374 12.34 11.17 30.94
C THR A 374 11.61 12.00 31.99
N TYR A 375 11.03 13.17 31.63
CA TYR A 375 10.25 14.04 32.52
C TYR A 375 9.14 13.28 33.25
N ILE A 376 8.27 12.63 32.48
CA ILE A 376 7.10 11.95 33.04
C ILE A 376 7.50 10.72 33.85
N LEU A 377 8.61 10.06 33.49
CA LEU A 377 9.13 8.89 34.21
C LEU A 377 9.52 9.27 35.64
N GLU A 378 10.27 10.36 35.80
CA GLU A 378 10.61 10.89 37.13
C GLU A 378 9.36 11.41 37.85
N LYS A 379 8.57 12.25 37.18
CA LYS A 379 7.49 12.99 37.83
C LYS A 379 6.31 12.11 38.26
N HIS A 380 5.96 11.11 37.46
CA HIS A 380 4.74 10.33 37.63
C HIS A 380 5.00 8.86 37.99
N PHE A 381 6.20 8.34 37.69
CA PHE A 381 6.56 6.95 37.95
C PHE A 381 7.69 6.79 38.96
N ASP A 382 8.18 7.89 39.57
CA ASP A 382 9.20 7.88 40.62
C ASP A 382 10.58 7.39 40.13
N TRP A 383 10.85 7.50 38.83
CA TRP A 383 12.16 7.16 38.29
C TRP A 383 13.21 8.18 38.70
N ARG A 384 14.48 7.77 38.67
CA ARG A 384 15.63 8.65 38.89
C ARG A 384 16.70 8.37 37.85
N GLY A 385 17.60 9.31 37.60
CA GLY A 385 18.59 9.08 36.55
C GLY A 385 19.74 10.06 36.53
N ILE A 386 20.58 9.87 35.51
CA ILE A 386 21.65 10.80 35.14
C ILE A 386 21.20 11.55 33.89
N MET A 387 21.32 12.88 33.93
CA MET A 387 21.08 13.78 32.81
C MET A 387 22.41 14.41 32.38
N VAL A 388 22.84 14.16 31.14
CA VAL A 388 24.06 14.72 30.56
C VAL A 388 23.68 15.80 29.55
N GLU A 389 24.22 17.00 29.75
CA GLU A 389 23.99 18.16 28.89
C GLU A 389 25.31 18.91 28.68
N TYR A 390 25.52 19.49 27.50
CA TYR A 390 26.71 20.29 27.22
C TYR A 390 26.53 21.75 27.66
N ASP A 391 25.35 22.33 27.44
CA ASP A 391 25.07 23.73 27.74
C ASP A 391 24.74 23.96 29.23
N ASN A 392 25.63 24.67 29.92
CA ASN A 392 25.49 25.03 31.32
C ASN A 392 24.26 25.91 31.61
N ASN A 393 23.68 26.56 30.59
CA ASN A 393 22.47 27.38 30.77
C ASN A 393 21.26 26.57 31.27
N TYR A 394 21.24 25.26 31.05
CA TYR A 394 20.15 24.40 31.54
C TYR A 394 20.26 24.05 33.04
N LEU A 395 21.42 24.22 33.67
CA LEU A 395 21.69 23.74 35.02
C LEU A 395 20.71 24.29 36.07
N GLU A 396 20.42 25.58 36.05
CA GLU A 396 19.49 26.20 37.01
C GLU A 396 18.07 25.62 36.86
N SER A 397 17.64 25.38 35.62
CA SER A 397 16.33 24.79 35.33
C SER A 397 16.28 23.31 35.77
N TYR A 398 17.38 22.57 35.65
CA TYR A 398 17.47 21.18 36.13
C TYR A 398 17.38 21.08 37.65
N ILE A 399 18.12 21.94 38.37
CA ILE A 399 18.07 22.01 39.84
C ILE A 399 16.64 22.31 40.32
N THR A 400 15.92 23.16 39.58
CA THR A 400 14.57 23.58 39.97
C THR A 400 13.51 22.54 39.60
N GLU A 401 13.55 22.00 38.39
CA GLU A 401 12.47 21.17 37.84
C GLU A 401 12.69 19.67 38.01
N ARG A 402 13.95 19.25 38.13
CA ARG A 402 14.42 17.85 38.10
C ARG A 402 15.41 17.54 39.24
N PRO A 403 15.13 17.95 40.50
CA PRO A 403 16.11 17.90 41.59
C PRO A 403 16.50 16.47 42.01
N ASN A 404 15.75 15.45 41.60
CA ASN A 404 16.01 14.06 41.98
C ASN A 404 16.96 13.35 41.00
N SER A 405 17.30 14.00 39.89
CA SER A 405 18.23 13.50 38.88
C SER A 405 19.62 14.09 39.09
N ILE A 406 20.65 13.35 38.65
CA ILE A 406 22.04 13.79 38.70
C ILE A 406 22.33 14.59 37.44
N HIS A 407 22.71 15.85 37.60
CA HIS A 407 23.00 16.75 36.49
C HIS A 407 24.49 16.75 36.16
N VAL A 408 24.83 16.42 34.91
CA VAL A 408 26.20 16.38 34.42
C VAL A 408 26.33 17.37 33.26
N ILE A 409 26.81 18.57 33.57
CA ILE A 409 27.11 19.59 32.56
C ILE A 409 28.52 19.37 32.02
N LYS A 410 28.64 18.62 30.92
CA LYS A 410 29.93 18.25 30.32
C LYS A 410 29.76 17.73 28.89
N ASP A 411 30.80 17.90 28.07
CA ASP A 411 30.92 17.19 26.78
C ASP A 411 30.80 15.68 26.99
N ALA A 412 29.70 15.12 26.46
CA ALA A 412 29.33 13.72 26.56
C ALA A 412 30.42 12.78 26.03
N THR A 413 31.28 13.25 25.10
CA THR A 413 32.40 12.46 24.55
C THR A 413 33.63 12.42 25.44
N LYS A 414 33.65 13.18 26.55
CA LYS A 414 34.77 13.33 27.49
C LYS A 414 34.45 12.82 28.91
N ILE A 415 33.29 12.19 29.08
CA ILE A 415 32.86 11.64 30.36
C ILE A 415 33.48 10.25 30.54
N ASP A 416 34.04 10.01 31.73
CA ASP A 416 34.32 8.65 32.19
C ASP A 416 33.02 8.07 32.75
N TYR A 417 32.24 7.43 31.88
CA TYR A 417 30.94 6.88 32.24
C TYR A 417 31.06 5.76 33.28
N LEU A 418 32.17 5.02 33.30
CA LEU A 418 32.35 3.92 34.24
C LEU A 418 32.53 4.47 35.67
N GLU A 419 33.35 5.49 35.84
CA GLU A 419 33.53 6.15 37.14
C GLU A 419 32.28 6.94 37.55
N LEU A 420 31.62 7.61 36.59
CA LEU A 420 30.35 8.30 36.83
C LEU A 420 29.29 7.32 37.35
N PHE A 421 29.12 6.17 36.70
CA PHE A 421 28.14 5.16 37.08
C PHE A 421 28.45 4.56 38.45
N LYS A 422 29.74 4.26 38.70
CA LYS A 422 30.20 3.72 39.97
C LYS A 422 29.97 4.70 41.13
N THR A 423 30.33 5.97 40.95
CA THR A 423 30.21 7.00 42.00
C THR A 423 28.75 7.27 42.34
N ASN A 424 27.85 7.17 41.37
CA ASN A 424 26.42 7.42 41.55
C ASN A 424 25.58 6.17 41.83
N ASN A 425 26.23 5.01 42.04
CA ASN A 425 25.57 3.73 42.29
C ASN A 425 24.49 3.41 41.24
N VAL A 426 24.82 3.61 39.96
CA VAL A 426 23.96 3.22 38.84
C VAL A 426 23.81 1.69 38.88
N PRO A 427 22.59 1.15 38.79
CA PRO A 427 22.39 -0.29 38.77
C PRO A 427 23.01 -0.91 37.50
N GLU A 428 23.55 -2.12 37.60
CA GLU A 428 24.10 -2.85 36.43
C GLU A 428 23.02 -3.19 35.39
N THR A 429 21.76 -3.22 35.82
CA THR A 429 20.59 -3.25 34.95
C THR A 429 19.89 -1.91 35.03
N VAL A 430 19.94 -1.16 33.93
CA VAL A 430 19.33 0.17 33.80
C VAL A 430 18.09 0.05 32.92
N ASP A 431 17.02 0.77 33.23
CA ASP A 431 15.74 0.58 32.55
C ASP A 431 15.68 1.33 31.21
N TYR A 432 16.36 2.47 31.09
CA TYR A 432 16.34 3.28 29.89
C TYR A 432 17.66 4.03 29.64
N LEU A 433 18.13 3.99 28.40
CA LEU A 433 19.20 4.83 27.88
C LEU A 433 18.71 5.60 26.66
N GLN A 434 18.89 6.91 26.70
CA GLN A 434 18.77 7.78 25.53
C GLN A 434 20.14 8.26 25.09
N ILE A 435 20.38 8.25 23.78
CA ILE A 435 21.48 8.97 23.15
C ILE A 435 20.90 9.85 22.05
N ASP A 436 20.81 11.14 22.34
CA ASP A 436 20.26 12.18 21.48
C ASP A 436 21.27 13.34 21.46
N LEU A 437 22.10 13.41 20.43
CA LEU A 437 23.16 14.41 20.31
C LEU A 437 23.30 14.82 18.84
N GLU A 438 23.99 15.94 18.59
CA GLU A 438 24.26 16.39 17.23
C GLU A 438 25.14 15.39 16.46
N VAL A 439 24.58 14.83 15.39
CA VAL A 439 25.27 13.82 14.56
C VAL A 439 26.39 14.38 13.70
N ASP A 440 26.31 15.65 13.29
CA ASP A 440 27.25 16.27 12.34
C ASP A 440 28.66 16.51 12.93
N ASN A 441 28.75 16.61 14.25
CA ASN A 441 30.02 16.72 14.99
C ASN A 441 30.56 15.37 15.50
N GLU A 442 29.95 14.25 15.08
CA GLU A 442 30.31 12.86 15.44
C GLU A 442 30.07 12.50 16.93
N SER A 443 29.44 13.38 17.73
CA SER A 443 29.27 13.16 19.17
C SER A 443 28.43 11.92 19.49
N THR A 444 27.29 11.75 18.81
CA THR A 444 26.40 10.58 18.94
C THR A 444 27.16 9.27 18.68
N LEU A 445 27.92 9.22 17.59
CA LEU A 445 28.71 8.04 17.20
C LEU A 445 29.87 7.78 18.19
N LYS A 446 30.52 8.83 18.70
CA LYS A 446 31.58 8.70 19.71
C LYS A 446 31.04 8.12 21.00
N VAL A 447 29.89 8.59 21.47
CA VAL A 447 29.28 8.11 22.72
C VAL A 447 28.92 6.63 22.63
N ILE A 448 28.26 6.16 21.56
CA ILE A 448 27.93 4.73 21.45
C ILE A 448 29.19 3.85 21.35
N LYS A 449 30.27 4.34 20.72
CA LYS A 449 31.59 3.65 20.72
C LYS A 449 32.24 3.61 22.11
N LEU A 450 32.10 4.67 22.92
CA LEU A 450 32.54 4.67 24.32
C LEU A 450 31.75 3.65 25.15
N PHE A 451 30.44 3.57 24.94
CA PHE A 451 29.58 2.60 25.60
C PHE A 451 29.94 1.16 25.19
N ASP A 452 30.18 0.89 23.90
CA ASP A 452 30.69 -0.41 23.43
C ASP A 452 32.03 -0.76 24.05
N LYS A 453 32.92 0.21 24.27
CA LYS A 453 34.25 -0.08 24.79
C LYS A 453 34.29 -0.30 26.31
N TYR A 454 33.47 0.44 27.06
CA TYR A 454 33.66 0.54 28.51
C TYR A 454 32.43 0.21 29.35
N ILE A 455 31.22 0.22 28.78
CA ILE A 455 29.97 0.17 29.54
C ILE A 455 29.23 -1.14 29.31
N PHE A 456 29.02 -1.55 28.05
CA PHE A 456 28.20 -2.71 27.71
C PHE A 456 28.76 -4.07 28.15
N ASP A 457 30.00 -4.14 28.65
CA ASP A 457 30.54 -5.35 29.28
C ASP A 457 29.97 -5.58 30.70
N LYS A 458 29.60 -4.49 31.39
CA LYS A 458 29.15 -4.52 32.79
C LYS A 458 27.68 -4.12 32.95
N TYR A 459 27.23 -3.11 32.21
CA TYR A 459 25.89 -2.57 32.32
C TYR A 459 25.04 -3.02 31.13
N LYS A 460 23.80 -3.42 31.41
CA LYS A 460 22.77 -3.71 30.41
C LYS A 460 21.62 -2.72 30.56
N PHE A 461 21.07 -2.29 29.43
CA PHE A 461 19.95 -1.37 29.38
C PHE A 461 18.74 -2.14 28.89
N ALA A 462 17.58 -2.02 29.54
CA ALA A 462 16.38 -2.70 29.07
C ALA A 462 15.93 -2.12 27.72
N ILE A 463 16.01 -0.78 27.59
CA ILE A 463 15.58 -0.04 26.41
C ILE A 463 16.66 0.98 26.02
N ILE A 464 16.91 1.11 24.72
CA ILE A 464 17.75 2.18 24.16
C ILE A 464 16.98 2.91 23.06
N THR A 465 16.89 4.23 23.13
CA THR A 465 16.56 5.05 21.96
C THR A 465 17.83 5.78 21.50
N PHE A 466 18.09 5.72 20.20
CA PHE A 466 19.34 6.18 19.61
C PHE A 466 19.05 7.07 18.40
N GLU A 467 19.26 8.37 18.55
CA GLU A 467 19.06 9.35 17.48
C GLU A 467 20.23 9.29 16.49
N HIS A 468 19.93 9.05 15.23
CA HIS A 468 20.90 8.95 14.14
C HIS A 468 20.64 9.97 13.02
N ASP A 469 19.54 10.73 13.08
CA ASP A 469 19.26 11.89 12.23
C ASP A 469 19.37 11.62 10.71
N PHE A 470 18.96 10.42 10.29
CA PHE A 470 19.21 9.93 8.92
C PHE A 470 18.52 10.79 7.86
N TYR A 471 17.44 11.50 8.22
CA TYR A 471 16.76 12.46 7.35
C TYR A 471 17.65 13.65 6.94
N ARG A 472 18.67 14.00 7.74
CA ARG A 472 19.69 15.02 7.43
C ARG A 472 20.84 14.47 6.59
N GLY A 473 20.89 13.14 6.40
CA GLY A 473 22.00 12.39 5.81
C GLY A 473 22.63 11.41 6.82
N ASP A 474 23.23 10.32 6.33
CA ASP A 474 23.91 9.33 7.21
C ASP A 474 25.33 9.82 7.57
N PHE A 475 25.42 10.78 8.49
CA PHE A 475 26.69 11.32 8.94
C PHE A 475 27.58 10.22 9.54
N TYR A 476 28.80 10.07 9.03
CA TYR A 476 29.79 9.10 9.50
C TYR A 476 29.31 7.63 9.54
N ASP A 477 28.31 7.27 8.73
CA ASP A 477 27.63 5.97 8.78
C ASP A 477 27.04 5.66 10.18
N THR A 478 26.63 6.69 10.92
CA THR A 478 26.23 6.60 12.34
C THR A 478 25.14 5.57 12.54
N ARG A 479 24.11 5.56 11.68
CA ARG A 479 23.01 4.59 11.75
C ARG A 479 23.50 3.16 11.53
N TYR A 480 24.36 2.96 10.53
CA TYR A 480 24.89 1.63 10.24
C TYR A 480 25.78 1.12 11.39
N ILE A 481 26.71 1.95 11.87
CA ILE A 481 27.68 1.56 12.91
C ILE A 481 26.98 1.31 14.26
N SER A 482 26.04 2.16 14.66
CA SER A 482 25.30 1.97 15.92
C SER A 482 24.52 0.65 15.91
N ARG A 483 23.87 0.30 14.79
CA ARG A 483 23.19 -0.98 14.60
C ARG A 483 24.13 -2.17 14.74
N GLN A 484 25.34 -2.10 14.15
CA GLN A 484 26.33 -3.18 14.30
C GLN A 484 26.76 -3.37 15.77
N ILE A 485 26.99 -2.26 16.48
CA ILE A 485 27.35 -2.30 17.91
C ILE A 485 26.23 -2.93 18.74
N LEU A 486 25.00 -2.44 18.59
CA LEU A 486 23.88 -2.88 19.43
C LEU A 486 23.50 -4.33 19.14
N HIS A 487 23.51 -4.76 17.88
CA HIS A 487 23.32 -6.19 17.55
C HIS A 487 24.43 -7.07 18.12
N LYS A 488 25.71 -6.66 18.01
CA LYS A 488 26.84 -7.36 18.62
C LYS A 488 26.67 -7.51 20.14
N ARG A 489 26.00 -6.55 20.78
CA ARG A 489 25.73 -6.52 22.22
C ARG A 489 24.44 -7.24 22.64
N GLY A 490 23.76 -7.92 21.70
CA GLY A 490 22.57 -8.72 21.98
C GLY A 490 21.26 -7.93 22.00
N TYR A 491 21.28 -6.66 21.62
CA TYR A 491 20.07 -5.86 21.53
C TYR A 491 19.27 -6.21 20.28
N VAL A 492 17.95 -6.14 20.46
CA VAL A 492 16.94 -6.35 19.45
C VAL A 492 16.46 -4.99 18.96
N LEU A 493 16.63 -4.73 17.66
CA LEU A 493 16.08 -3.54 17.00
C LEU A 493 14.56 -3.72 16.85
N LEU A 494 13.78 -3.07 17.71
CA LEU A 494 12.34 -3.25 17.76
C LEU A 494 11.61 -2.32 16.78
N PHE A 495 12.09 -1.07 16.68
CA PHE A 495 11.58 -0.09 15.72
C PHE A 495 12.76 0.62 15.04
N PRO A 496 13.13 0.20 13.81
CA PRO A 496 14.10 0.91 13.00
C PRO A 496 13.49 2.14 12.37
N ASP A 497 14.31 3.16 12.15
CA ASP A 497 13.95 4.34 11.36
C ASP A 497 12.63 4.95 11.83
N VAL A 498 12.54 5.28 13.11
CA VAL A 498 11.44 6.00 13.71
C VAL A 498 11.43 7.42 13.13
N GLY A 499 10.25 7.87 12.68
CA GLY A 499 10.08 9.20 12.11
C GLY A 499 8.98 10.01 12.74
N ILE A 500 9.15 11.33 12.76
CA ILE A 500 8.15 12.29 13.20
C ILE A 500 7.42 12.79 11.95
N GLY A 501 6.16 12.44 11.80
CA GLY A 501 5.35 12.78 10.63
C GLY A 501 4.88 14.24 10.63
N ILE A 502 5.80 15.20 10.71
CA ILE A 502 5.48 16.63 10.61
C ILE A 502 5.48 16.99 9.12
N ASP A 503 4.31 17.41 8.64
CA ASP A 503 4.04 17.99 7.31
C ASP A 503 4.70 17.30 6.11
N THR A 504 3.98 16.29 5.59
CA THR A 504 4.05 15.72 4.24
C THR A 504 5.28 14.90 3.82
N ASN A 505 6.39 14.86 4.58
CA ASN A 505 7.53 13.98 4.27
C ASN A 505 8.02 13.23 5.53
N PHE A 506 8.15 11.91 5.42
CA PHE A 506 8.65 11.05 6.49
C PHE A 506 10.15 11.33 6.76
N SER A 507 10.49 11.70 7.99
CA SER A 507 11.87 12.01 8.42
C SER A 507 12.36 10.95 9.41
N SER A 508 13.17 10.00 8.96
CA SER A 508 13.82 8.99 9.82
C SER A 508 14.87 9.65 10.69
N PHE A 509 14.71 9.63 12.01
CA PHE A 509 15.64 10.27 12.93
C PHE A 509 16.18 9.34 14.02
N GLU A 510 15.45 8.30 14.43
CA GLU A 510 15.84 7.50 15.63
C GLU A 510 15.62 5.98 15.45
N ASP A 511 16.39 5.16 16.15
CA ASP A 511 16.17 3.72 16.30
C ASP A 511 15.81 3.35 17.75
N TRP A 512 14.83 2.47 17.95
CA TRP A 512 14.40 2.00 19.27
C TRP A 512 14.72 0.52 19.49
N TRP A 513 15.43 0.24 20.57
CA TRP A 513 16.03 -1.06 20.88
C TRP A 513 15.57 -1.57 22.23
N VAL A 514 15.57 -2.89 22.37
CA VAL A 514 15.30 -3.59 23.63
C VAL A 514 16.34 -4.68 23.87
N HIS A 515 16.63 -4.99 25.14
CA HIS A 515 17.45 -6.13 25.50
C HIS A 515 16.56 -7.32 25.88
N PRO A 516 16.68 -8.48 25.21
CA PRO A 516 15.78 -9.63 25.43
C PRO A 516 15.83 -10.21 26.84
N ASP A 517 16.98 -10.15 27.53
CA ASP A 517 17.06 -10.57 28.93
C ASP A 517 16.29 -9.69 29.93
N LEU A 518 15.87 -8.48 29.53
CA LEU A 518 15.37 -7.44 30.45
C LEU A 518 13.94 -6.97 30.13
N VAL A 519 13.48 -7.16 28.90
CA VAL A 519 12.14 -6.78 28.45
C VAL A 519 11.33 -8.05 28.20
N ASP A 520 10.05 -8.00 28.55
CA ASP A 520 9.16 -9.16 28.45
C ASP A 520 9.15 -9.78 27.04
N ASP A 521 9.30 -11.10 27.02
CA ASP A 521 9.41 -11.90 25.80
C ASP A 521 8.18 -11.76 24.91
N GLU A 522 6.97 -11.64 25.48
CA GLU A 522 5.74 -11.43 24.72
C GLU A 522 5.68 -10.03 24.14
N PHE A 523 6.11 -9.01 24.90
CA PHE A 523 6.23 -7.65 24.38
C PHE A 523 7.19 -7.60 23.19
N ILE A 524 8.36 -8.23 23.30
CA ILE A 524 9.31 -8.33 22.19
C ILE A 524 8.66 -9.06 21.02
N LYS A 525 8.11 -10.26 21.20
CA LYS A 525 7.48 -11.03 20.12
C LYS A 525 6.33 -10.27 19.43
N LYS A 526 5.52 -9.51 20.18
CA LYS A 526 4.42 -8.68 19.65
C LYS A 526 4.92 -7.59 18.72
N HIS A 527 6.11 -7.05 18.97
CA HIS A 527 6.64 -5.88 18.27
C HIS A 527 7.87 -6.16 17.38
N TYR A 528 8.48 -7.34 17.51
CA TYR A 528 9.64 -7.82 16.77
C TYR A 528 9.25 -8.28 15.37
N ASN A 529 9.14 -7.32 14.45
CA ASN A 529 9.04 -7.54 13.00
C ASN A 529 8.94 -6.23 12.18
N ASN A 530 9.21 -5.06 12.77
CA ASN A 530 9.22 -3.82 12.01
C ASN A 530 10.54 -3.70 11.24
N THR A 531 10.56 -4.05 9.95
CA THR A 531 11.74 -3.87 9.08
C THR A 531 11.71 -2.59 8.26
N ASN A 532 10.62 -1.80 8.37
CA ASN A 532 10.40 -0.59 7.59
C ASN A 532 10.29 0.59 8.54
N SER A 533 10.70 1.76 8.05
CA SER A 533 10.42 3.05 8.66
C SER A 533 8.98 3.17 9.14
N ILE A 534 8.81 3.72 10.33
CA ILE A 534 7.53 3.80 11.02
C ILE A 534 7.41 5.15 11.74
N THR A 535 6.22 5.75 11.71
CA THR A 535 6.05 7.01 12.46
C THR A 535 5.87 6.71 13.95
N CYS A 536 6.37 7.59 14.81
CA CYS A 536 6.20 7.46 16.26
C CYS A 536 4.73 7.26 16.68
N HIS A 537 3.80 7.97 16.04
CA HIS A 537 2.35 7.80 16.26
C HIS A 537 1.85 6.38 15.95
N GLN A 538 2.37 5.77 14.87
CA GLN A 538 2.03 4.39 14.51
C GLN A 538 2.62 3.37 15.48
N ILE A 539 3.78 3.67 16.08
CA ILE A 539 4.38 2.81 17.10
C ILE A 539 3.47 2.78 18.33
N ILE A 540 3.10 3.94 18.85
CA ILE A 540 2.26 4.02 20.06
C ILE A 540 0.88 3.41 19.87
N LYS A 541 0.26 3.61 18.70
CA LYS A 541 -1.02 2.96 18.38
C LYS A 541 -0.98 1.44 18.36
N LYS A 542 0.19 0.84 18.20
CA LYS A 542 0.36 -0.62 18.27
C LYS A 542 0.60 -1.13 19.69
N MET A 543 0.96 -0.23 20.61
CA MET A 543 1.25 -0.58 22.00
C MET A 543 -0.02 -0.66 22.84
N PHE A 544 -0.99 0.22 22.58
CA PHE A 544 -2.41 0.02 22.94
C PHE A 544 -2.98 -1.17 22.16
#